data_AF-A0AAP2RK51-F1
#
_entry.id   AF-A0AAP2RK51-F1
#
_cell.length_a   1.000
_cell.length_b   1.000
_cell.length_c   1.000
_cell.angle_alpha   90.00
_cell.angle_beta   90.00
_cell.angle_gamma   90.00
#
_symmetry.space_group_name_H-M   'P 1'
#
loop_
_entity.id
_entity.type
_entity.pdbx_description
1 polymer ?
#
loop_
_entity_poly.entity_id
_entity_poly.type
_entity_poly.pdbx_seq_one_letter_code
_entity_poly.pdbx_strand_id
1 'polypeptide(L)'
;MNNSNGLCRLVYDYYETQIRFGFYKFGDNLPPISQICTVFHLGRGTVRSALAALEKNGYIRNEERKAAAVVFQADLSLFRENAAKYYVPRKEGILDFTESGRLLIVPLWETALRNWEEERWKQIRRDLNAVTPVDVPLTMKFYMIVLSTWDNQLILSLFWEGIRYLRFPYLSGGDEPKNAIPGLEKDLQKDFVSILKREYEKSFEDMVDNLFFFIEEAPEKYHLTHMEPVPFRWNICRRPQIRYVLASQIIREIMDGKYPVGSYLPSLPQMKERYGVSLITVRRVLGLLEALGVTRSFQGKGTQVCMEFTGLDLSGTEIRGSLELYRESLQLLALTVQDVSLYTLRRVTEEKLKVLQESLFRIRRQKQSYLCFDVYLTFLVKECPLAMVRECYEKLTGLASWGRPFTFLQKRAETPDMIYSESAARMAGYLERRDIEAFSREWKELLEQEEKRCPLPV
;
A
#
# COMPACT_ATOMS: atom_id res chain seq x y z
N MET A 1 0.85 24.50 7.27
CA MET A 1 1.78 23.67 8.06
C MET A 1 2.66 22.91 7.08
N ASN A 2 3.99 23.10 7.19
CA ASN A 2 4.97 22.59 6.23
C ASN A 2 5.03 21.06 6.22
N ASN A 3 5.05 20.49 5.01
CA ASN A 3 5.18 19.08 4.66
C ASN A 3 6.38 18.38 5.33
N SER A 4 6.21 17.96 6.59
CA SER A 4 7.09 17.00 7.26
C SER A 4 6.82 15.60 6.71
N ASN A 5 7.91 14.90 6.37
CA ASN A 5 7.96 13.62 5.65
C ASN A 5 6.97 12.56 6.19
N GLY A 6 6.34 11.77 5.31
CA GLY A 6 5.42 10.68 5.72
C GLY A 6 6.04 9.69 6.73
N LEU A 7 7.34 9.44 6.65
CA LEU A 7 8.09 8.60 7.61
C LEU A 7 8.23 9.23 9.02
N CYS A 8 8.29 10.57 9.11
CA CYS A 8 8.27 11.29 10.39
C CYS A 8 6.91 11.14 11.06
N ARG A 9 5.85 11.20 10.25
CA ARG A 9 4.47 11.05 10.71
C ARG A 9 4.19 9.65 11.28
N LEU A 10 4.80 8.60 10.73
CA LEU A 10 4.65 7.23 11.26
C LEU A 10 5.07 7.13 12.73
N VAL A 11 6.29 7.59 13.05
CA VAL A 11 6.82 7.56 14.42
C VAL A 11 6.00 8.47 15.34
N TYR A 12 5.63 9.66 14.86
CA TYR A 12 4.77 10.57 15.61
C TYR A 12 3.41 9.93 15.92
N ASP A 13 2.71 9.42 14.91
CA ASP A 13 1.38 8.84 15.07
C ASP A 13 1.44 7.62 15.99
N TYR A 14 2.49 6.78 15.91
CA TYR A 14 2.68 5.61 16.78
C TYR A 14 2.83 5.97 18.28
N TYR A 15 3.68 6.93 18.61
CA TYR A 15 3.90 7.31 20.02
C TYR A 15 2.82 8.24 20.56
N GLU A 16 2.29 9.17 19.75
CA GLU A 16 1.10 9.98 20.12
C GLU A 16 -0.03 9.05 20.54
N THR A 17 -0.23 8.01 19.74
CA THR A 17 -1.16 6.94 19.99
C THR A 17 -0.88 6.32 21.36
N GLN A 18 0.23 5.62 21.55
CA GLN A 18 0.51 4.94 22.83
C GLN A 18 0.35 5.83 24.07
N ILE A 19 0.70 7.12 23.98
CA ILE A 19 0.47 8.09 25.06
C ILE A 19 -1.03 8.39 25.24
N ARG A 20 -1.76 8.68 24.17
CA ARG A 20 -3.17 9.13 24.25
C ARG A 20 -4.18 8.10 24.74
N PHE A 21 -3.93 6.80 24.58
CA PHE A 21 -4.80 5.78 25.20
C PHE A 21 -4.12 5.04 26.38
N GLY A 22 -3.03 5.60 26.91
CA GLY A 22 -2.53 5.24 28.25
C GLY A 22 -1.59 4.02 28.31
N PHE A 23 -0.98 3.63 27.19
CA PHE A 23 0.13 2.67 27.18
C PHE A 23 1.37 3.27 27.86
N TYR A 24 1.71 4.50 27.48
CA TYR A 24 2.69 5.33 28.19
C TYR A 24 1.97 6.34 29.08
N LYS A 25 2.27 6.30 30.37
CA LYS A 25 1.69 7.17 31.41
C LYS A 25 2.67 8.30 31.74
N PHE A 26 2.16 9.31 32.44
CA PHE A 26 2.97 10.41 32.93
C PHE A 26 4.19 9.90 33.72
N GLY A 27 5.38 10.36 33.32
CA GLY A 27 6.66 9.94 33.92
C GLY A 27 7.34 8.76 33.24
N ASP A 28 6.66 8.02 32.36
CA ASP A 28 7.29 6.95 31.60
C ASP A 28 8.28 7.50 30.58
N ASN A 29 9.29 6.69 30.23
CA ASN A 29 10.30 7.06 29.23
C ASN A 29 10.04 6.34 27.91
N LEU A 30 10.05 7.09 26.81
CA LEU A 30 10.06 6.52 25.47
C LEU A 30 11.41 5.83 25.18
N PRO A 31 11.46 4.86 24.25
CA PRO A 31 12.72 4.26 23.82
C PRO A 31 13.73 5.30 23.30
N PRO A 32 15.06 5.12 23.52
CA PRO A 32 16.08 6.01 22.99
C PRO A 32 16.09 6.05 21.45
N ILE A 33 16.51 7.18 20.88
CA ILE A 33 16.50 7.44 19.42
C ILE A 33 17.16 6.31 18.62
N SER A 34 18.27 5.75 19.09
CA SER A 34 18.97 4.64 18.43
C SER A 34 18.07 3.43 18.25
N GLN A 35 17.26 3.10 19.27
CA GLN A 35 16.33 1.98 19.23
C GLN A 35 15.15 2.27 18.30
N ILE A 36 14.59 3.48 18.35
CA ILE A 36 13.52 3.89 17.43
C ILE A 36 14.00 3.82 15.96
N CYS A 37 15.25 4.22 15.69
CA CYS A 37 15.83 4.11 14.35
C CYS A 37 15.88 2.66 13.86
N THR A 38 16.30 1.73 14.72
CA THR A 38 16.37 0.30 14.40
C THR A 38 14.98 -0.27 14.10
N VAL A 39 13.99 0.07 14.93
CA VAL A 39 12.62 -0.47 14.85
C VAL A 39 11.91 -0.05 13.56
N PHE A 40 11.91 1.25 13.28
CA PHE A 40 11.20 1.77 12.12
C PHE A 40 12.06 1.73 10.85
N HIS A 41 13.31 1.27 10.93
CA HIS A 41 14.32 1.35 9.88
C HIS A 41 14.45 2.78 9.32
N LEU A 42 14.49 3.78 10.22
CA LEU A 42 14.53 5.20 9.87
C LEU A 42 15.84 5.86 10.27
N GLY A 43 16.26 6.86 9.50
CA GLY A 43 17.39 7.72 9.85
C GLY A 43 17.10 8.58 11.08
N ARG A 44 18.15 8.85 11.88
CA ARG A 44 18.09 9.65 13.13
C ARG A 44 17.40 11.01 12.96
N GLY A 45 17.59 11.68 11.82
CA GLY A 45 16.96 12.96 11.54
C GLY A 45 15.44 12.90 11.47
N THR A 46 14.89 11.81 10.90
CA THR A 46 13.44 11.56 10.81
C THR A 46 12.85 11.31 12.19
N VAL A 47 13.51 10.47 13.00
CA VAL A 47 13.08 10.17 14.38
C VAL A 47 13.12 11.43 15.25
N ARG A 48 14.20 12.22 15.19
CA ARG A 48 14.29 13.49 15.93
C ARG A 48 13.18 14.46 15.54
N SER A 49 12.85 14.54 14.26
CA SER A 49 11.76 15.39 13.78
C SER A 49 10.40 14.95 14.35
N ALA A 50 10.18 13.63 14.49
CA ALA A 50 8.95 13.09 15.07
C ALA A 50 8.85 13.38 16.57
N LEU A 51 9.94 13.16 17.32
CA LEU A 51 10.00 13.48 18.75
C LEU A 51 9.83 14.99 19.02
N ALA A 52 10.42 15.85 18.18
CA ALA A 52 10.22 17.30 18.28
C ALA A 52 8.76 17.70 18.04
N ALA A 53 8.05 17.01 17.14
CA ALA A 53 6.62 17.24 16.92
C ALA A 53 5.77 16.77 18.12
N LEU A 54 6.12 15.63 18.74
CA LEU A 54 5.46 15.15 19.97
C LEU A 54 5.65 16.12 21.14
N GLU A 55 6.86 16.66 21.31
CA GLU A 55 7.17 17.65 22.34
C GLU A 55 6.42 18.96 22.10
N LYS A 56 6.42 19.45 20.86
CA LYS A 56 5.65 20.66 20.49
C LYS A 56 4.16 20.53 20.80
N ASN A 57 3.61 19.32 20.67
CA ASN A 57 2.19 19.04 20.94
C ASN A 57 1.94 18.65 22.41
N GLY A 58 2.94 18.73 23.28
CA GLY A 58 2.79 18.57 24.73
C GLY A 58 2.71 17.12 25.22
N TYR A 59 3.10 16.14 24.41
CA TYR A 59 3.04 14.73 24.82
C TYR A 59 4.28 14.29 25.60
N ILE A 60 5.45 14.79 25.21
CA ILE A 60 6.74 14.40 25.79
C ILE A 60 7.61 15.63 26.08
N ARG A 61 8.66 15.43 26.88
CA ARG A 61 9.77 16.36 27.08
C ARG A 61 11.06 15.67 26.66
N ASN A 62 11.79 16.28 25.73
CA ASN A 62 13.10 15.80 25.34
C ASN A 62 14.15 16.26 26.37
N GLU A 63 14.93 15.33 26.90
CA GLU A 63 16.09 15.65 27.73
C GLU A 63 17.39 15.40 26.93
N GLU A 64 18.37 16.30 27.04
CA GLU A 64 19.65 16.11 26.38
C GLU A 64 20.32 14.81 26.88
N ARG A 65 20.68 13.94 25.92
CA ARG A 65 21.39 12.66 26.15
C ARG A 65 20.62 11.62 26.98
N LYS A 66 19.30 11.79 27.15
CA LYS A 66 18.41 10.80 27.80
C LYS A 66 17.23 10.43 26.90
N ALA A 67 16.51 9.39 27.29
CA ALA A 67 15.21 9.06 26.73
C ALA A 67 14.21 10.21 26.97
N ALA A 68 13.27 10.40 26.05
CA ALA A 68 12.22 11.41 26.21
C ALA A 68 11.19 10.94 27.25
N ALA A 69 10.82 11.81 28.18
CA ALA A 69 9.86 11.50 29.23
C ALA A 69 8.45 11.95 28.83
N VAL A 70 7.44 11.17 29.18
CA VAL A 70 6.03 11.45 28.87
C VAL A 70 5.50 12.47 29.89
N VAL A 71 5.00 13.61 29.38
CA VAL A 71 4.46 14.70 30.20
C VAL A 71 2.94 14.84 30.08
N PHE A 72 2.32 14.04 29.21
CA PHE A 72 0.86 13.99 29.07
C PHE A 72 0.22 13.41 30.33
N GLN A 73 -0.58 14.23 31.02
CA GLN A 73 -1.36 13.83 32.19
C GLN A 73 -2.80 13.56 31.78
N ALA A 74 -3.25 12.33 31.99
CA ALA A 74 -4.61 11.91 31.71
C ALA A 74 -5.02 10.80 32.69
N ASP A 75 -6.31 10.74 33.00
CA ASP A 75 -6.90 9.67 33.80
C ASP A 75 -7.46 8.56 32.89
N LEU A 76 -7.93 7.47 33.51
CA LEU A 76 -8.53 6.34 32.80
C LEU A 76 -9.76 6.75 31.96
N SER A 77 -10.50 7.77 32.38
CA SER A 77 -11.68 8.25 31.65
C SER A 77 -11.26 8.94 30.35
N LEU A 78 -10.28 9.83 30.41
CA LEU A 78 -9.76 10.56 29.27
C LEU A 78 -9.04 9.64 28.26
N PHE A 79 -8.33 8.61 28.73
CA PHE A 79 -7.76 7.58 27.84
C PHE A 79 -8.85 6.85 27.05
N ARG A 80 -9.93 6.42 27.72
CA ARG A 80 -11.05 5.77 27.05
C ARG A 80 -11.82 6.71 26.12
N GLU A 81 -12.02 7.96 26.50
CA GLU A 81 -12.65 8.97 25.63
C GLU A 81 -11.80 9.23 24.37
N ASN A 82 -10.48 9.32 24.51
CA ASN A 82 -9.56 9.45 23.38
C ASN A 82 -9.65 8.25 22.42
N ALA A 83 -9.70 7.04 22.96
CA ALA A 83 -9.88 5.82 22.19
C ALA A 83 -11.23 5.81 21.45
N ALA A 84 -12.31 6.18 22.14
CA ALA A 84 -13.66 6.25 21.57
C ALA A 84 -13.71 7.26 20.41
N LYS A 85 -13.20 8.48 20.61
CA LYS A 85 -13.13 9.53 19.58
C LYS A 85 -12.34 9.11 18.34
N TYR A 86 -11.39 8.18 18.47
CA TYR A 86 -10.64 7.66 17.34
C TYR A 86 -11.35 6.50 16.64
N TYR A 87 -11.82 5.51 17.39
CA TYR A 87 -12.31 4.25 16.83
C TYR A 87 -13.76 4.27 16.37
N VAL A 88 -14.64 4.99 17.06
CA VAL A 88 -16.07 5.11 16.69
C VAL A 88 -16.24 5.56 15.23
N PRO A 89 -15.63 6.67 14.76
CA PRO A 89 -15.77 7.06 13.35
C PRO A 89 -15.10 6.10 12.36
N ARG A 90 -14.26 5.17 12.81
CA ARG A 90 -13.53 4.22 11.96
C ARG A 90 -14.14 2.83 11.93
N LYS A 91 -15.24 2.60 12.66
CA LYS A 91 -15.94 1.31 12.78
C LYS A 91 -16.06 0.58 11.45
N GLU A 92 -16.67 1.23 10.46
CA GLU A 92 -16.89 0.65 9.13
C GLU A 92 -15.58 0.33 8.40
N GLY A 93 -14.59 1.24 8.45
CA GLY A 93 -13.31 1.00 7.79
C GLY A 93 -12.45 -0.06 8.49
N ILE A 94 -12.63 -0.28 9.80
CA ILE A 94 -11.98 -1.38 10.52
C ILE A 94 -12.65 -2.72 10.16
N LEU A 95 -13.99 -2.76 10.05
CA LEU A 95 -14.72 -3.92 9.53
C LEU A 95 -14.28 -4.27 8.09
N ASP A 96 -14.15 -3.26 7.24
CA ASP A 96 -13.66 -3.44 5.87
C ASP A 96 -12.21 -3.94 5.84
N PHE A 97 -11.37 -3.50 6.79
CA PHE A 97 -9.98 -3.91 6.91
C PHE A 97 -9.83 -5.40 7.25
N THR A 98 -10.68 -5.98 8.11
CA THR A 98 -10.54 -7.40 8.50
C THR A 98 -10.67 -8.31 7.28
N GLU A 99 -11.65 -8.04 6.42
CA GLU A 99 -11.85 -8.77 5.16
C GLU A 99 -10.80 -8.39 4.11
N SER A 100 -10.49 -7.10 3.95
CA SER A 100 -9.48 -6.64 2.97
C SER A 100 -8.07 -7.14 3.31
N GLY A 101 -7.72 -7.21 4.60
CA GLY A 101 -6.44 -7.72 5.08
C GLY A 101 -6.24 -9.19 4.73
N ARG A 102 -7.30 -10.00 4.78
CA ARG A 102 -7.30 -11.40 4.31
C ARG A 102 -6.97 -11.51 2.82
N LEU A 103 -7.36 -10.54 2.00
CA LEU A 103 -7.10 -10.53 0.54
C LEU A 103 -5.79 -9.86 0.14
N LEU A 104 -5.33 -8.86 0.91
CA LEU A 104 -4.20 -8.02 0.54
C LEU A 104 -2.90 -8.36 1.29
N ILE A 105 -2.99 -8.88 2.52
CA ILE A 105 -1.81 -9.10 3.38
C ILE A 105 -1.50 -10.60 3.53
N VAL A 106 -2.52 -11.43 3.77
CA VAL A 106 -2.34 -12.87 3.98
C VAL A 106 -1.67 -13.56 2.79
N PRO A 107 -2.01 -13.28 1.51
CA PRO A 107 -1.34 -13.93 0.37
C PRO A 107 0.14 -13.57 0.28
N LEU A 108 0.51 -12.32 0.62
CA LEU A 108 1.90 -11.86 0.66
C LEU A 108 2.71 -12.63 1.71
N TRP A 109 2.10 -12.85 2.86
CA TRP A 109 2.71 -13.54 3.99
C TRP A 109 2.84 -15.03 3.71
N GLU A 110 1.77 -15.71 3.29
CA GLU A 110 1.79 -17.14 2.98
C GLU A 110 2.76 -17.48 1.86
N THR A 111 2.75 -16.69 0.78
CA THR A 111 3.61 -16.94 -0.37
C THR A 111 5.09 -16.74 0.01
N ALA A 112 5.40 -15.73 0.83
CA ALA A 112 6.76 -15.54 1.33
C ALA A 112 7.23 -16.72 2.17
N LEU A 113 6.40 -17.18 3.12
CA LEU A 113 6.74 -18.29 4.01
C LEU A 113 6.91 -19.62 3.26
N ARG A 114 6.08 -19.89 2.24
CA ARG A 114 6.20 -21.08 1.39
C ARG A 114 7.48 -21.11 0.57
N ASN A 115 8.03 -19.93 0.25
CA ASN A 115 9.22 -19.79 -0.59
C ASN A 115 10.52 -19.71 0.23
N TRP A 116 10.47 -19.73 1.56
CA TRP A 116 11.66 -19.67 2.39
C TRP A 116 12.38 -21.02 2.47
N GLU A 117 13.69 -20.97 2.22
CA GLU A 117 14.60 -22.08 2.47
C GLU A 117 14.79 -22.35 3.97
N GLU A 118 15.22 -23.56 4.31
CA GLU A 118 15.40 -23.99 5.70
C GLU A 118 16.37 -23.10 6.50
N GLU A 119 17.45 -22.64 5.88
CA GLU A 119 18.42 -21.75 6.53
C GLU A 119 17.82 -20.38 6.85
N ARG A 120 16.94 -19.86 5.99
CA ARG A 120 16.22 -18.61 6.26
C ARG A 120 15.26 -18.77 7.43
N TRP A 121 14.57 -19.90 7.51
CA TRP A 121 13.73 -20.24 8.66
C TRP A 121 14.53 -20.30 9.97
N LYS A 122 15.71 -20.94 9.96
CA LYS A 122 16.62 -21.00 11.13
C LYS A 122 17.08 -19.62 11.55
N GLN A 123 17.46 -18.77 10.59
CA GLN A 123 17.88 -17.40 10.87
C GLN A 123 16.76 -16.57 11.51
N ILE A 124 15.55 -16.64 10.97
CA ILE A 124 14.42 -15.86 11.48
C ILE A 124 13.96 -16.35 12.84
N ARG A 125 14.03 -17.67 13.10
CA ARG A 125 13.83 -18.22 14.44
C ARG A 125 14.84 -17.65 15.44
N ARG A 126 16.11 -17.48 15.06
CA ARG A 126 17.11 -16.79 15.90
C ARG A 126 16.77 -15.31 16.07
N ASP A 127 16.34 -14.61 15.02
CA ASP A 127 16.04 -13.17 15.07
C ASP A 127 14.78 -12.85 15.89
N LEU A 128 13.78 -13.74 15.87
CA LEU A 128 12.58 -13.64 16.70
C LEU A 128 12.88 -13.99 18.16
N ASN A 129 13.74 -14.97 18.41
CA ASN A 129 14.20 -15.35 19.76
C ASN A 129 15.22 -14.39 20.35
N ALA A 130 15.89 -13.59 19.49
CA ALA A 130 16.78 -12.54 19.94
C ALA A 130 15.95 -11.46 20.66
N VAL A 131 16.20 -11.34 21.97
CA VAL A 131 15.58 -10.33 22.84
C VAL A 131 15.88 -8.96 22.28
N THR A 132 14.89 -8.37 21.60
CA THR A 132 14.95 -6.96 21.21
C THR A 132 14.53 -6.12 22.42
N PRO A 133 15.28 -5.08 22.83
CA PRO A 133 14.96 -4.23 23.98
C PRO A 133 13.67 -3.41 23.87
N VAL A 134 12.78 -3.70 22.93
CA VAL A 134 11.71 -2.79 22.48
C VAL A 134 10.32 -3.41 22.69
N ASP A 135 9.39 -2.57 23.16
CA ASP A 135 7.94 -2.81 23.28
C ASP A 135 7.18 -2.96 21.94
N VAL A 136 7.82 -3.42 20.86
CA VAL A 136 7.09 -3.72 19.61
C VAL A 136 6.48 -5.11 19.74
N PRO A 137 5.18 -5.28 19.51
CA PRO A 137 4.56 -6.59 19.65
C PRO A 137 5.19 -7.62 18.69
N LEU A 138 5.34 -8.87 19.16
CA LEU A 138 6.03 -9.93 18.41
C LEU A 138 5.36 -10.20 17.06
N THR A 139 4.02 -10.10 17.01
CA THR A 139 3.21 -10.14 15.79
C THR A 139 3.73 -9.19 14.73
N MET A 140 3.88 -7.91 15.08
CA MET A 140 4.31 -6.86 14.18
C MET A 140 5.74 -7.09 13.69
N LYS A 141 6.67 -7.46 14.59
CA LYS A 141 8.05 -7.79 14.22
C LYS A 141 8.08 -8.93 13.20
N PHE A 142 7.25 -9.95 13.39
CA PHE A 142 7.20 -11.07 12.48
C PHE A 142 6.63 -10.71 11.11
N TYR A 143 5.50 -10.01 11.05
CA TYR A 143 4.96 -9.53 9.77
C TYR A 143 5.95 -8.64 9.02
N MET A 144 6.67 -7.75 9.71
CA MET A 144 7.71 -6.92 9.08
C MET A 144 8.82 -7.76 8.44
N ILE A 145 9.34 -8.75 9.16
CA ILE A 145 10.38 -9.65 8.65
C ILE A 145 9.86 -10.41 7.43
N VAL A 146 8.65 -10.97 7.50
CA VAL A 146 8.07 -11.74 6.39
C VAL A 146 7.87 -10.85 5.16
N LEU A 147 7.22 -9.69 5.32
CA LEU A 147 6.90 -8.79 4.21
C LEU A 147 8.15 -8.13 3.61
N SER A 148 9.24 -7.97 4.37
CA SER A 148 10.53 -7.50 3.83
C SER A 148 11.17 -8.48 2.83
N THR A 149 10.70 -9.73 2.77
CA THR A 149 11.17 -10.74 1.79
C THR A 149 11.01 -10.28 0.35
N TRP A 150 9.98 -9.48 0.08
CA TRP A 150 9.62 -9.06 -1.27
C TRP A 150 10.51 -7.93 -1.83
N ASP A 151 11.30 -7.27 -0.97
CA ASP A 151 12.05 -6.05 -1.32
C ASP A 151 11.19 -5.02 -2.08
N ASN A 152 9.98 -4.81 -1.59
CA ASN A 152 8.95 -4.00 -2.24
C ASN A 152 8.46 -2.92 -1.29
N GLN A 153 8.75 -1.67 -1.61
CA GLN A 153 8.42 -0.54 -0.76
C GLN A 153 6.92 -0.23 -0.72
N LEU A 154 6.16 -0.62 -1.74
CA LEU A 154 4.70 -0.51 -1.74
C LEU A 154 4.07 -1.50 -0.75
N ILE A 155 4.53 -2.75 -0.72
CA ILE A 155 4.07 -3.76 0.25
C ILE A 155 4.30 -3.27 1.68
N LEU A 156 5.52 -2.82 1.97
CA LEU A 156 5.85 -2.29 3.30
C LEU A 156 5.03 -1.03 3.60
N SER A 157 4.87 -0.13 2.63
CA SER A 157 4.05 1.08 2.81
C SER A 157 2.59 0.76 3.12
N LEU A 158 2.00 -0.23 2.46
CA LEU A 158 0.62 -0.64 2.69
C LEU A 158 0.46 -1.20 4.11
N PHE A 159 1.38 -2.08 4.51
CA PHE A 159 1.41 -2.65 5.85
C PHE A 159 1.52 -1.57 6.94
N TRP A 160 2.43 -0.61 6.76
CA TRP A 160 2.61 0.50 7.71
C TRP A 160 1.38 1.42 7.80
N GLU A 161 0.74 1.72 6.66
CA GLU A 161 -0.46 2.54 6.67
C GLU A 161 -1.64 1.79 7.31
N GLY A 162 -1.73 0.47 7.12
CA GLY A 162 -2.66 -0.41 7.83
C GLY A 162 -2.45 -0.37 9.34
N ILE A 163 -1.20 -0.52 9.81
CA ILE A 163 -0.86 -0.40 11.24
C ILE A 163 -1.25 0.96 11.79
N ARG A 164 -0.92 2.03 11.06
CA ARG A 164 -1.22 3.40 11.48
C ARG A 164 -2.72 3.66 11.56
N TYR A 165 -3.50 3.09 10.64
CA TYR A 165 -4.95 3.22 10.62
C TYR A 165 -5.60 2.45 11.77
N LEU A 166 -5.20 1.19 11.98
CA LEU A 166 -5.72 0.32 13.02
C LEU A 166 -5.23 0.68 14.43
N ARG A 167 -4.02 1.24 14.56
CA ARG A 167 -3.36 1.54 15.84
C ARG A 167 -3.27 0.31 16.77
N PHE A 168 -2.76 -0.79 16.23
CA PHE A 168 -2.52 -2.07 16.93
C PHE A 168 -2.04 -2.01 18.40
N PRO A 169 -1.22 -1.04 18.85
CA PRO A 169 -0.74 -1.01 20.24
C PRO A 169 -1.78 -0.78 21.37
N TYR A 170 -3.09 -0.70 21.09
CA TYR A 170 -4.13 -0.78 22.15
C TYR A 170 -5.14 -1.89 21.93
N LEU A 171 -5.00 -2.56 20.79
CA LEU A 171 -5.75 -3.73 20.45
C LEU A 171 -5.19 -4.91 21.24
N SER A 172 -3.86 -5.00 21.38
CA SER A 172 -3.21 -5.79 22.41
C SER A 172 -2.97 -4.91 23.63
N GLY A 173 -3.76 -5.11 24.69
CA GLY A 173 -3.32 -4.76 26.04
C GLY A 173 -1.94 -5.35 26.31
N GLY A 174 -1.24 -4.90 27.36
CA GLY A 174 0.14 -5.29 27.67
C GLY A 174 0.45 -6.78 27.86
N ASP A 175 -0.47 -7.67 27.48
CA ASP A 175 -0.46 -9.13 27.56
C ASP A 175 0.02 -9.81 26.26
N GLU A 176 0.28 -9.08 25.16
CA GLU A 176 0.88 -9.72 23.98
C GLU A 176 2.30 -10.20 24.31
N PRO A 177 2.61 -11.50 24.09
CA PRO A 177 3.91 -12.03 24.43
C PRO A 177 5.00 -11.30 23.64
N LYS A 178 5.83 -10.56 24.36
CA LYS A 178 7.02 -9.87 23.81
C LYS A 178 8.15 -10.84 23.46
N ASN A 179 7.99 -12.11 23.83
CA ASN A 179 8.96 -13.20 23.68
C ASN A 179 8.29 -14.41 23.02
N ALA A 180 9.12 -15.38 22.61
CA ALA A 180 8.79 -16.52 21.75
C ALA A 180 7.42 -17.19 21.99
N ILE A 181 6.75 -17.55 20.88
CA ILE A 181 5.52 -18.36 20.85
C ILE A 181 5.84 -19.76 21.41
N PRO A 182 5.19 -20.22 22.49
CA PRO A 182 5.35 -21.58 22.99
C PRO A 182 4.99 -22.60 21.90
N GLY A 183 5.86 -23.56 21.60
CA GLY A 183 5.62 -24.59 20.58
C GLY A 183 6.36 -24.39 19.26
N LEU A 184 7.12 -23.30 19.09
CA LEU A 184 8.02 -23.07 17.95
C LEU A 184 9.20 -24.07 17.85
N GLU A 185 9.23 -25.06 18.76
CA GLU A 185 10.34 -25.99 18.95
C GLU A 185 10.28 -27.24 18.07
N LYS A 186 9.10 -27.63 17.57
CA LYS A 186 8.94 -28.90 16.84
C LYS A 186 8.94 -28.70 15.33
N ASP A 187 9.93 -29.33 14.71
CA ASP A 187 10.16 -29.37 13.26
C ASP A 187 8.96 -29.97 12.51
N LEU A 188 8.34 -29.15 11.64
CA LEU A 188 7.71 -29.56 10.38
C LEU A 188 7.24 -28.28 9.64
N GLN A 189 8.07 -27.81 8.70
CA GLN A 189 7.90 -26.53 7.98
C GLN A 189 6.48 -26.31 7.39
N LYS A 190 5.77 -27.37 6.98
CA LYS A 190 4.42 -27.26 6.41
C LYS A 190 3.32 -27.10 7.46
N ASP A 191 3.39 -27.83 8.57
CA ASP A 191 2.44 -27.67 9.68
C ASP A 191 2.67 -26.32 10.37
N PHE A 192 3.91 -25.83 10.37
CA PHE A 192 4.30 -24.61 11.03
C PHE A 192 3.63 -23.34 10.49
N VAL A 193 3.55 -23.16 9.17
CA VAL A 193 2.85 -22.01 8.56
C VAL A 193 1.37 -22.02 8.93
N SER A 194 0.75 -23.21 8.92
CA SER A 194 -0.67 -23.36 9.27
C SER A 194 -0.96 -23.11 10.75
N ILE A 195 -0.05 -23.52 11.64
CA ILE A 195 -0.13 -23.27 13.08
C ILE A 195 0.04 -21.78 13.37
N LEU A 196 1.09 -21.15 12.81
CA LEU A 196 1.31 -19.72 12.98
C LEU A 196 0.11 -18.93 12.46
N LYS A 197 -0.39 -19.25 11.27
CA LYS A 197 -1.57 -18.62 10.71
C LYS A 197 -2.75 -18.70 11.67
N ARG A 198 -3.05 -19.89 12.20
CA ARG A 198 -4.16 -20.09 13.14
C ARG A 198 -4.00 -19.29 14.43
N GLU A 199 -2.82 -19.31 15.04
CA GLU A 199 -2.56 -18.57 16.29
C GLU A 199 -2.63 -17.05 16.07
N TYR A 200 -2.10 -16.56 14.95
CA TYR A 200 -2.16 -15.14 14.61
C TYR A 200 -3.57 -14.68 14.23
N GLU A 201 -4.29 -15.44 13.42
CA GLU A 201 -5.68 -15.16 13.06
C GLU A 201 -6.55 -15.11 14.31
N LYS A 202 -6.42 -16.09 15.20
CA LYS A 202 -7.17 -16.12 16.46
C LYS A 202 -6.85 -14.91 17.35
N SER A 203 -5.57 -14.61 17.55
CA SER A 203 -5.14 -13.45 18.35
C SER A 203 -5.67 -12.13 17.77
N PHE A 204 -5.65 -11.99 16.44
CA PHE A 204 -6.19 -10.83 15.75
C PHE A 204 -7.73 -10.75 15.83
N GLU A 205 -8.43 -11.88 15.72
CA GLU A 205 -9.90 -11.94 15.86
C GLU A 205 -10.36 -11.57 17.27
N ASP A 206 -9.78 -12.19 18.32
CA ASP A 206 -10.10 -11.88 19.73
C ASP A 206 -9.92 -10.39 20.03
N MET A 207 -8.84 -9.83 19.49
CA MET A 207 -8.47 -8.43 19.60
C MET A 207 -9.45 -7.49 18.90
N VAL A 208 -9.84 -7.83 17.68
CA VAL A 208 -10.82 -7.07 16.90
C VAL A 208 -12.21 -7.13 17.56
N ASP A 209 -12.62 -8.29 18.07
CA ASP A 209 -13.90 -8.47 18.75
C ASP A 209 -13.99 -7.62 20.03
N ASN A 210 -12.92 -7.60 20.83
CA ASN A 210 -12.82 -6.73 22.01
C ASN A 210 -12.93 -5.24 21.65
N LEU A 211 -12.34 -4.83 20.52
CA LEU A 211 -12.46 -3.47 20.04
C LEU A 211 -13.89 -3.15 19.58
N PHE A 212 -14.54 -4.07 18.86
CA PHE A 212 -15.91 -3.86 18.43
C PHE A 212 -16.86 -3.76 19.62
N PHE A 213 -16.69 -4.60 20.64
CA PHE A 213 -17.43 -4.47 21.89
C PHE A 213 -17.29 -3.06 22.49
N PHE A 214 -16.07 -2.53 22.57
CA PHE A 214 -15.82 -1.17 23.02
C PHE A 214 -16.47 -0.09 22.11
N ILE A 215 -16.40 -0.27 20.79
CA ILE A 215 -16.96 0.67 19.80
C ILE A 215 -18.49 0.71 19.87
N GLU A 216 -19.17 -0.39 20.21
CA GLU A 216 -20.64 -0.39 20.35
C GLU A 216 -21.12 0.31 21.62
N GLU A 217 -20.39 0.20 22.74
CA GLU A 217 -20.77 0.85 24.01
C GLU A 217 -20.38 2.33 24.10
N ALA A 218 -19.32 2.73 23.38
CA ALA A 218 -18.74 4.07 23.47
C ALA A 218 -19.64 5.24 22.98
N PRO A 219 -20.48 5.12 21.93
CA PRO A 219 -21.22 6.24 21.37
C PRO A 219 -22.21 6.88 22.35
N GLU A 220 -22.91 6.05 23.14
CA GLU A 220 -23.85 6.53 24.16
C GLU A 220 -23.11 7.20 25.32
N LYS A 221 -22.00 6.59 25.76
CA LYS A 221 -21.22 7.08 26.89
C LYS A 221 -20.48 8.40 26.61
N TYR A 222 -19.97 8.57 25.39
CA TYR A 222 -19.14 9.72 25.00
C TYR A 222 -19.82 10.68 24.01
N HIS A 223 -21.12 10.51 23.76
CA HIS A 223 -21.93 11.38 22.89
C HIS A 223 -21.37 11.48 21.44
N LEU A 224 -21.01 10.33 20.84
CA LEU A 224 -20.34 10.24 19.53
C LEU A 224 -21.28 9.76 18.39
N THR A 225 -22.59 9.97 18.51
CA THR A 225 -23.61 9.43 17.59
C THR A 225 -23.63 10.06 16.19
N HIS A 226 -23.00 11.21 15.97
CA HIS A 226 -23.02 11.95 14.70
C HIS A 226 -21.63 12.18 14.10
N MET A 227 -20.76 11.18 14.19
CA MET A 227 -19.41 11.27 13.63
C MET A 227 -19.39 10.87 12.16
N GLU A 228 -18.68 11.64 11.32
CA GLU A 228 -18.43 11.25 9.93
C GLU A 228 -17.51 10.02 9.88
N PRO A 229 -17.85 9.00 9.04
CA PRO A 229 -16.99 7.85 8.83
C PRO A 229 -15.62 8.27 8.30
N VAL A 230 -14.56 7.76 8.93
CA VAL A 230 -13.19 7.96 8.46
C VAL A 230 -12.74 6.71 7.73
N PRO A 231 -12.61 6.73 6.39
CA PRO A 231 -12.18 5.56 5.63
C PRO A 231 -10.66 5.35 5.70
N PHE A 232 -10.23 4.12 5.38
CA PHE A 232 -8.83 3.83 5.13
C PHE A 232 -8.32 4.56 3.89
N ARG A 233 -7.08 5.08 3.95
CA ARG A 233 -6.40 5.77 2.84
C ARG A 233 -4.95 5.32 2.74
N TRP A 234 -4.53 4.79 1.59
CA TRP A 234 -3.17 4.30 1.44
C TRP A 234 -2.18 5.36 0.96
N ASN A 235 -1.51 6.06 1.87
CA ASN A 235 -0.60 7.15 1.47
C ASN A 235 0.79 6.64 1.02
N ILE A 236 1.01 6.50 -0.29
CA ILE A 236 2.30 6.13 -0.93
C ILE A 236 3.34 7.30 -0.84
N CYS A 237 3.29 8.14 0.19
CA CYS A 237 3.99 9.42 0.22
C CYS A 237 5.43 9.32 0.76
N ARG A 238 6.36 8.83 -0.08
CA ARG A 238 7.76 9.31 -0.05
C ARG A 238 7.94 10.43 -1.08
N ARG A 239 8.72 11.48 -0.78
CA ARG A 239 8.92 12.64 -1.69
C ARG A 239 9.33 12.26 -3.14
N PRO A 240 10.08 11.18 -3.41
CA PRO A 240 10.32 10.71 -4.77
C PRO A 240 9.08 10.12 -5.46
N GLN A 241 8.13 9.56 -4.71
CA GLN A 241 6.99 8.79 -5.24
C GLN A 241 5.83 9.69 -5.71
N ILE A 242 5.64 10.85 -5.09
CA ILE A 242 4.57 11.81 -5.47
C ILE A 242 4.69 12.24 -6.94
N ARG A 243 5.90 12.46 -7.45
CA ARG A 243 6.10 12.83 -8.87
C ARG A 243 5.74 11.67 -9.81
N TYR A 244 6.02 10.43 -9.42
CA TYR A 244 5.72 9.26 -10.25
C TYR A 244 4.22 8.96 -10.28
N VAL A 245 3.54 9.09 -9.13
CA VAL A 245 2.08 8.98 -9.03
C VAL A 245 1.39 10.09 -9.85
N LEU A 246 1.88 11.33 -9.76
CA LEU A 246 1.28 12.43 -10.53
C LEU A 246 1.56 12.29 -12.04
N ALA A 247 2.76 11.87 -12.43
CA ALA A 247 3.06 11.60 -13.83
C ALA A 247 2.19 10.46 -14.38
N SER A 248 1.95 9.40 -13.61
CA SER A 248 1.07 8.30 -14.03
C SER A 248 -0.39 8.75 -14.17
N GLN A 249 -0.87 9.62 -13.27
CA GLN A 249 -2.17 10.26 -13.39
C GLN A 249 -2.28 11.08 -14.69
N ILE A 250 -1.28 11.90 -15.02
CA ILE A 250 -1.29 12.71 -16.25
C ILE A 250 -1.22 11.83 -17.50
N ILE A 251 -0.41 10.76 -17.48
CA ILE A 251 -0.35 9.78 -18.58
C ILE A 251 -1.75 9.18 -18.80
N ARG A 252 -2.45 8.76 -17.74
CA ARG A 252 -3.81 8.26 -17.86
C ARG A 252 -4.76 9.29 -18.45
N GLU A 253 -4.72 10.54 -17.98
CA GLU A 253 -5.55 11.61 -18.54
C GLU A 253 -5.30 11.83 -20.04
N ILE A 254 -4.05 11.70 -20.50
CA ILE A 254 -3.70 11.73 -21.94
C ILE A 254 -4.33 10.52 -22.66
N MET A 255 -4.19 9.31 -22.10
CA MET A 255 -4.73 8.09 -22.70
C MET A 255 -6.26 8.07 -22.77
N ASP A 256 -6.93 8.68 -21.79
CA ASP A 256 -8.38 8.85 -21.75
C ASP A 256 -8.88 9.93 -22.72
N GLY A 257 -7.96 10.61 -23.43
CA GLY A 257 -8.26 11.63 -24.44
C GLY A 257 -8.53 13.03 -23.88
N LYS A 258 -8.32 13.26 -22.57
CA LYS A 258 -8.48 14.59 -21.96
C LYS A 258 -7.45 15.59 -22.51
N TYR A 259 -6.25 15.11 -22.85
CA TYR A 259 -5.25 15.89 -23.58
C TYR A 259 -4.81 15.11 -24.84
N PRO A 260 -5.43 15.36 -25.99
CA PRO A 260 -5.08 14.70 -27.25
C PRO A 260 -3.62 14.97 -27.67
N VAL A 261 -3.03 14.06 -28.44
CA VAL A 261 -1.70 14.29 -29.05
C VAL A 261 -1.72 15.57 -29.89
N GLY A 262 -0.70 16.40 -29.73
CA GLY A 262 -0.59 17.73 -30.34
C GLY A 262 -1.19 18.86 -29.51
N SER A 263 -2.00 18.57 -28.48
CA SER A 263 -2.53 19.58 -27.55
C SER A 263 -1.50 19.97 -26.48
N TYR A 264 -1.82 20.98 -25.67
CA TYR A 264 -0.96 21.47 -24.59
C TYR A 264 -1.51 21.12 -23.21
N LEU A 265 -0.62 20.74 -22.30
CA LEU A 265 -0.95 20.60 -20.88
C LEU A 265 -1.23 21.97 -20.25
N PRO A 266 -1.99 22.03 -19.14
CA PRO A 266 -2.20 23.27 -18.39
C PRO A 266 -0.88 23.92 -17.95
N SER A 267 -0.90 25.24 -17.73
CA SER A 267 0.27 25.98 -17.25
C SER A 267 0.72 25.52 -15.86
N LEU A 268 1.99 25.77 -15.50
CA LEU A 268 2.54 25.40 -14.19
C LEU A 268 1.68 25.87 -12.99
N PRO A 269 1.15 27.12 -12.96
CA PRO A 269 0.26 27.55 -11.88
C PRO A 269 -1.06 26.79 -11.86
N GLN A 270 -1.66 26.52 -13.03
CA GLN A 270 -2.90 25.75 -13.13
C GLN A 270 -2.70 24.29 -12.68
N MET A 271 -1.56 23.67 -13.01
CA MET A 271 -1.24 22.32 -12.55
C MET A 271 -0.99 22.28 -11.03
N LYS A 272 -0.31 23.28 -10.46
CA LYS A 272 -0.14 23.42 -9.01
C LYS A 272 -1.49 23.40 -8.30
N GLU A 273 -2.42 24.23 -8.77
CA GLU A 273 -3.75 24.35 -8.19
C GLU A 273 -4.57 23.07 -8.39
N ARG A 274 -4.62 22.56 -9.62
CA ARG A 274 -5.39 21.37 -9.99
C ARG A 274 -4.98 20.12 -9.23
N TYR A 275 -3.68 19.90 -9.04
CA TYR A 275 -3.16 18.68 -8.43
C TYR A 275 -2.73 18.85 -6.97
N GLY A 276 -2.85 20.05 -6.40
CA GLY A 276 -2.51 20.32 -4.99
C GLY A 276 -1.03 20.09 -4.64
N VAL A 277 -0.12 20.20 -5.61
CA VAL A 277 1.32 19.94 -5.43
C VAL A 277 2.16 21.22 -5.50
N SER A 278 3.40 21.18 -5.01
CA SER A 278 4.32 22.31 -5.13
C SER A 278 4.74 22.58 -6.59
N LEU A 279 5.09 23.83 -6.93
CA LEU A 279 5.63 24.16 -8.27
C LEU A 279 6.89 23.36 -8.62
N ILE A 280 7.72 23.06 -7.62
CA ILE A 280 8.92 22.23 -7.79
C ILE A 280 8.52 20.81 -8.22
N THR A 281 7.45 20.27 -7.61
CA THR A 281 6.90 18.95 -7.98
C THR A 281 6.37 18.96 -9.41
N VAL A 282 5.59 19.98 -9.82
CA VAL A 282 5.08 20.08 -11.19
C VAL A 282 6.22 20.10 -12.21
N ARG A 283 7.26 20.91 -11.98
CA ARG A 283 8.43 20.97 -12.88
C ARG A 283 9.14 19.63 -13.01
N ARG A 284 9.31 18.90 -11.89
CA ARG A 284 9.90 17.55 -11.90
C ARG A 284 9.05 16.55 -12.66
N VAL A 285 7.72 16.63 -12.52
CA VAL A 285 6.78 15.78 -13.26
C VAL A 285 6.85 16.04 -14.76
N LEU A 286 6.87 17.30 -15.18
CA LEU A 286 7.01 17.63 -16.61
C LEU A 286 8.36 17.18 -17.16
N GLY A 287 9.45 17.36 -16.40
CA GLY A 287 10.76 16.84 -16.79
C GLY A 287 10.79 15.31 -16.94
N LEU A 288 10.08 14.59 -16.07
CA LEU A 288 9.89 13.15 -16.18
C LEU A 288 9.09 12.79 -17.45
N LEU A 289 7.93 13.41 -17.67
CA LEU A 289 7.10 13.16 -18.87
C LEU A 289 7.83 13.46 -20.18
N GLU A 290 8.67 14.50 -20.18
CA GLU A 290 9.54 14.83 -21.31
C GLU A 290 10.66 13.81 -21.50
N ALA A 291 11.29 13.35 -20.41
CA ALA A 291 12.26 12.26 -20.44
C ALA A 291 11.65 10.91 -20.86
N LEU A 292 10.33 10.78 -20.88
CA LEU A 292 9.61 9.59 -21.34
C LEU A 292 9.05 9.75 -22.76
N GLY A 293 9.27 10.89 -23.41
CA GLY A 293 8.71 11.17 -24.73
C GLY A 293 7.19 11.39 -24.74
N VAL A 294 6.54 11.43 -23.58
CA VAL A 294 5.09 11.70 -23.47
C VAL A 294 4.79 13.13 -23.87
N THR A 295 5.67 14.06 -23.49
CA THR A 295 5.52 15.50 -23.76
C THR A 295 6.80 16.13 -24.30
N ARG A 296 6.69 17.33 -24.90
CA ARG A 296 7.83 18.19 -25.26
C ARG A 296 7.57 19.62 -24.81
N SER A 297 8.54 20.24 -24.14
CA SER A 297 8.42 21.61 -23.65
C SER A 297 8.92 22.63 -24.68
N PHE A 298 8.09 23.63 -25.01
CA PHE A 298 8.45 24.71 -25.92
C PHE A 298 8.49 26.05 -25.19
N GLN A 299 9.63 26.75 -25.28
CA GLN A 299 9.80 28.06 -24.66
C GLN A 299 8.72 29.04 -25.15
N GLY A 300 7.99 29.64 -24.21
CA GLY A 300 6.92 30.61 -24.49
C GLY A 300 5.61 30.03 -25.03
N LYS A 301 5.54 28.72 -25.36
CA LYS A 301 4.33 28.07 -25.90
C LYS A 301 3.70 27.06 -24.93
N GLY A 302 4.47 26.53 -23.99
CA GLY A 302 4.01 25.54 -23.01
C GLY A 302 4.46 24.11 -23.35
N THR A 303 3.89 23.13 -22.65
CA THR A 303 4.26 21.72 -22.79
C THR A 303 3.23 21.00 -23.66
N GLN A 304 3.67 20.49 -24.81
CA GLN A 304 2.83 19.80 -25.80
C GLN A 304 2.84 18.29 -25.54
N VAL A 305 1.70 17.62 -25.78
CA VAL A 305 1.58 16.15 -25.75
C VAL A 305 2.06 15.57 -27.08
N CYS A 306 3.02 14.65 -27.06
CA CYS A 306 3.66 14.09 -28.28
C CYS A 306 3.52 12.57 -28.39
N MET A 307 3.72 11.82 -27.30
CA MET A 307 3.75 10.34 -27.31
C MET A 307 4.81 9.73 -28.25
N GLU A 308 6.01 10.34 -28.27
CA GLU A 308 7.16 9.93 -29.09
C GLU A 308 8.22 9.21 -28.22
N PHE A 309 8.15 7.88 -28.11
CA PHE A 309 9.02 7.07 -27.25
C PHE A 309 10.44 6.79 -27.80
N THR A 310 10.96 7.61 -28.72
CA THR A 310 12.24 7.35 -29.39
C THR A 310 13.43 7.86 -28.57
N GLY A 311 14.40 6.98 -28.28
CA GLY A 311 15.71 7.37 -27.72
C GLY A 311 15.73 7.61 -26.21
N LEU A 312 14.90 6.90 -25.43
CA LEU A 312 14.86 7.06 -23.98
C LEU A 312 16.09 6.45 -23.31
N ASP A 313 16.74 7.26 -22.46
CA ASP A 313 17.86 6.81 -21.62
C ASP A 313 17.33 6.08 -20.37
N LEU A 314 17.18 4.76 -20.47
CA LEU A 314 16.75 3.89 -19.37
C LEU A 314 17.73 3.90 -18.18
N SER A 315 18.95 4.42 -18.34
CA SER A 315 19.92 4.54 -17.25
C SER A 315 19.65 5.75 -16.35
N GLY A 316 18.82 6.71 -16.80
CA GLY A 316 18.44 7.89 -16.05
C GLY A 316 17.76 7.56 -14.72
N THR A 317 18.22 8.20 -13.63
CA THR A 317 17.73 7.99 -12.26
C THR A 317 16.23 8.22 -12.09
N GLU A 318 15.65 9.08 -12.92
CA GLU A 318 14.22 9.40 -12.93
C GLU A 318 13.38 8.27 -13.54
N ILE A 319 13.79 7.72 -14.68
CA ILE A 319 13.09 6.60 -15.32
C ILE A 319 13.25 5.34 -14.46
N ARG A 320 14.43 5.13 -13.88
CA ARG A 320 14.71 4.03 -12.94
C ARG A 320 13.70 3.97 -11.79
N GLY A 321 13.47 5.09 -11.09
CA GLY A 321 12.51 5.10 -9.98
C GLY A 321 11.05 4.91 -10.43
N SER A 322 10.69 5.30 -11.66
CA SER A 322 9.36 5.01 -12.21
C SER A 322 9.18 3.53 -12.59
N LEU A 323 10.25 2.90 -13.12
CA LEU A 323 10.30 1.47 -13.42
C LEU A 323 10.23 0.62 -12.15
N GLU A 324 10.96 1.02 -11.10
CA GLU A 324 10.91 0.37 -9.79
C GLU A 324 9.48 0.39 -9.23
N LEU A 325 8.83 1.55 -9.20
CA LEU A 325 7.43 1.64 -8.73
C LEU A 325 6.45 0.85 -9.61
N TYR A 326 6.65 0.85 -10.92
CA TYR A 326 5.84 0.05 -11.83
C TYR A 326 5.98 -1.44 -11.50
N ARG A 327 7.22 -1.94 -11.40
CA ARG A 327 7.51 -3.33 -11.02
C ARG A 327 6.96 -3.69 -9.65
N GLU A 328 7.18 -2.85 -8.64
CA GLU A 328 6.65 -3.04 -7.29
C GLU A 328 5.11 -3.14 -7.31
N SER A 329 4.44 -2.36 -8.16
CA SER A 329 2.99 -2.40 -8.31
C SER A 329 2.52 -3.69 -8.99
N LEU A 330 3.23 -4.17 -10.02
CA LEU A 330 2.93 -5.44 -10.69
C LEU A 330 3.09 -6.61 -9.75
N GLN A 331 4.15 -6.64 -8.94
CA GLN A 331 4.39 -7.71 -7.97
C GLN A 331 3.26 -7.78 -6.92
N LEU A 332 2.86 -6.63 -6.37
CA LEU A 332 1.77 -6.57 -5.40
C LEU A 332 0.43 -6.99 -6.03
N LEU A 333 0.17 -6.57 -7.27
CA LEU A 333 -0.99 -7.04 -8.03
C LEU A 333 -0.92 -8.56 -8.26
N ALA A 334 0.19 -9.09 -8.77
CA ALA A 334 0.36 -10.53 -9.05
C ALA A 334 0.09 -11.41 -7.82
N LEU A 335 0.55 -10.97 -6.64
CA LEU A 335 0.37 -11.71 -5.40
C LEU A 335 -1.05 -11.67 -4.84
N THR A 336 -1.85 -10.66 -5.18
CA THR A 336 -3.18 -10.43 -4.55
C THR A 336 -4.36 -10.54 -5.52
N VAL A 337 -4.11 -10.41 -6.83
CA VAL A 337 -5.16 -10.32 -7.86
C VAL A 337 -6.03 -11.54 -7.90
N GLN A 338 -5.48 -12.74 -7.69
CA GLN A 338 -6.25 -13.97 -7.75
C GLN A 338 -7.38 -13.98 -6.70
N ASP A 339 -7.04 -13.70 -5.45
CA ASP A 339 -7.99 -13.72 -4.34
C ASP A 339 -8.97 -12.55 -4.41
N VAL A 340 -8.50 -11.36 -4.76
CA VAL A 340 -9.35 -10.18 -4.99
C VAL A 340 -10.33 -10.39 -6.15
N SER A 341 -9.87 -11.03 -7.23
CA SER A 341 -10.69 -11.37 -8.39
C SER A 341 -11.80 -12.34 -8.00
N LEU A 342 -11.45 -13.45 -7.34
CA LEU A 342 -12.42 -14.43 -6.88
C LEU A 342 -13.44 -13.82 -5.93
N TYR A 343 -12.98 -13.01 -4.97
CA TYR A 343 -13.84 -12.36 -4.01
C TYR A 343 -14.85 -11.42 -4.68
N THR A 344 -14.40 -10.65 -5.67
CA THR A 344 -15.22 -9.68 -6.41
C THR A 344 -16.18 -10.40 -7.36
N LEU A 345 -15.68 -11.28 -8.23
CA LEU A 345 -16.48 -11.94 -9.26
C LEU A 345 -17.59 -12.83 -8.68
N ARG A 346 -17.39 -13.43 -7.48
CA ARG A 346 -18.44 -14.19 -6.77
C ARG A 346 -19.61 -13.34 -6.27
N ARG A 347 -19.44 -12.02 -6.18
CA ARG A 347 -20.44 -11.08 -5.61
C ARG A 347 -21.04 -10.15 -6.66
N VAL A 348 -20.50 -10.15 -7.88
CA VAL A 348 -20.97 -9.31 -8.97
C VAL A 348 -22.13 -9.97 -9.71
N THR A 349 -23.06 -9.16 -10.22
CA THR A 349 -24.21 -9.64 -11.00
C THR A 349 -23.79 -10.21 -12.36
N GLU A 350 -24.61 -11.11 -12.91
CA GLU A 350 -24.34 -11.69 -14.24
C GLU A 350 -24.27 -10.62 -15.35
N GLU A 351 -25.05 -9.55 -15.25
CA GLU A 351 -25.04 -8.44 -16.19
C GLU A 351 -23.67 -7.76 -16.25
N LYS A 352 -23.07 -7.48 -15.09
CA LYS A 352 -21.74 -6.86 -15.00
C LYS A 352 -20.63 -7.79 -15.51
N LEU A 353 -20.76 -9.10 -15.30
CA LEU A 353 -19.84 -10.09 -15.88
C LEU A 353 -19.92 -10.10 -17.42
N LYS A 354 -21.13 -10.01 -17.99
CA LYS A 354 -21.31 -9.87 -19.44
C LYS A 354 -20.69 -8.58 -19.98
N VAL A 355 -20.85 -7.45 -19.29
CA VAL A 355 -20.22 -6.17 -19.68
C VAL A 355 -18.69 -6.28 -19.70
N LEU A 356 -18.09 -6.94 -18.69
CA LEU A 356 -16.65 -7.20 -18.67
C LEU A 356 -16.23 -8.08 -19.86
N GLN A 357 -16.97 -9.15 -20.11
CA GLN A 357 -16.71 -10.06 -21.22
C GLN A 357 -16.79 -9.34 -22.58
N GLU A 358 -17.84 -8.57 -22.83
CA GLU A 358 -18.02 -7.77 -24.05
C GLU A 358 -16.90 -6.75 -24.21
N SER A 359 -16.44 -6.14 -23.12
CA SER A 359 -15.31 -5.21 -23.14
C SER A 359 -14.02 -5.89 -23.58
N LEU A 360 -13.74 -7.12 -23.09
CA LEU A 360 -12.60 -7.92 -23.52
C LEU A 360 -12.69 -8.33 -25.00
N PHE A 361 -13.87 -8.73 -25.47
CA PHE A 361 -14.08 -9.02 -26.89
C PHE A 361 -13.90 -7.79 -27.77
N ARG A 362 -14.39 -6.63 -27.33
CA ARG A 362 -14.27 -5.36 -28.07
C ARG A 362 -12.81 -4.96 -28.25
N ILE A 363 -12.01 -4.95 -27.18
CA ILE A 363 -10.59 -4.58 -27.28
C ILE A 363 -9.81 -5.54 -28.18
N ARG A 364 -10.15 -6.83 -28.15
CA ARG A 364 -9.54 -7.82 -29.06
C ARG A 364 -9.92 -7.58 -30.52
N ARG A 365 -11.20 -7.33 -30.81
CA ARG A 365 -11.68 -7.01 -32.17
C ARG A 365 -11.01 -5.75 -32.73
N GLN A 366 -10.73 -4.78 -31.87
CA GLN A 366 -10.06 -3.52 -32.23
C GLN A 366 -8.53 -3.63 -32.30
N LYS A 367 -7.95 -4.82 -32.06
CA LYS A 367 -6.50 -5.03 -31.94
C LYS A 367 -5.85 -4.14 -30.88
N GLN A 368 -6.54 -4.00 -29.75
CA GLN A 368 -6.15 -3.22 -28.59
C GLN A 368 -6.04 -4.08 -27.33
N SER A 369 -5.61 -5.34 -27.47
CA SER A 369 -5.55 -6.29 -26.35
C SER A 369 -4.66 -5.82 -25.19
N TYR A 370 -3.71 -4.92 -25.45
CA TYR A 370 -2.90 -4.25 -24.43
C TYR A 370 -3.72 -3.41 -23.42
N LEU A 371 -4.98 -3.10 -23.72
CA LEU A 371 -5.92 -2.41 -22.82
C LEU A 371 -6.53 -3.34 -21.76
N CYS A 372 -6.25 -4.65 -21.80
CA CYS A 372 -6.90 -5.61 -20.90
C CYS A 372 -6.68 -5.27 -19.43
N PHE A 373 -5.47 -4.83 -19.04
CA PHE A 373 -5.15 -4.42 -17.67
C PHE A 373 -6.04 -3.27 -17.21
N ASP A 374 -6.16 -2.22 -18.02
CA ASP A 374 -7.00 -1.07 -17.67
C ASP A 374 -8.47 -1.44 -17.59
N VAL A 375 -8.97 -2.26 -18.52
CA VAL A 375 -10.35 -2.76 -18.48
C VAL A 375 -10.62 -3.52 -17.18
N TYR A 376 -9.76 -4.47 -16.84
CA TYR A 376 -10.01 -5.37 -15.72
C TYR A 376 -9.72 -4.76 -14.36
N LEU A 377 -8.59 -4.05 -14.21
CA LEU A 377 -8.28 -3.40 -12.94
C LEU A 377 -9.29 -2.28 -12.64
N THR A 378 -9.76 -1.54 -13.65
CA THR A 378 -10.85 -0.57 -13.47
C THR A 378 -12.15 -1.26 -13.06
N PHE A 379 -12.44 -2.45 -13.61
CA PHE A 379 -13.59 -3.24 -13.19
C PHE A 379 -13.48 -3.63 -11.70
N LEU A 380 -12.32 -4.15 -11.25
CA LEU A 380 -12.12 -4.47 -9.84
C LEU A 380 -12.28 -3.24 -8.92
N VAL A 381 -11.73 -2.09 -9.32
CA VAL A 381 -11.88 -0.83 -8.56
C VAL A 381 -13.34 -0.37 -8.48
N LYS A 382 -14.16 -0.61 -9.51
CA LYS A 382 -15.57 -0.21 -9.51
C LYS A 382 -16.46 -1.19 -8.75
N GLU A 383 -16.17 -2.49 -8.88
CA GLU A 383 -17.10 -3.55 -8.52
C GLU A 383 -16.74 -4.29 -7.24
N CYS A 384 -15.51 -4.18 -6.74
CA CYS A 384 -15.15 -4.78 -5.46
C CYS A 384 -15.93 -4.10 -4.33
N PRO A 385 -16.65 -4.87 -3.46
CA PRO A 385 -17.45 -4.27 -2.41
C PRO A 385 -16.61 -3.70 -1.26
N LEU A 386 -15.34 -4.11 -1.15
CA LEU A 386 -14.43 -3.66 -0.10
C LEU A 386 -13.78 -2.32 -0.44
N ALA A 387 -13.97 -1.32 0.42
CA ALA A 387 -13.49 0.04 0.20
C ALA A 387 -11.96 0.15 0.21
N MET A 388 -11.28 -0.57 1.12
CA MET A 388 -9.83 -0.61 1.21
C MET A 388 -9.22 -1.29 -0.03
N VAL A 389 -9.81 -2.38 -0.53
CA VAL A 389 -9.35 -3.02 -1.77
C VAL A 389 -9.46 -2.05 -2.93
N ARG A 390 -10.58 -1.33 -3.07
CA ARG A 390 -10.76 -0.30 -4.12
C ARG A 390 -9.71 0.81 -4.01
N GLU A 391 -9.49 1.35 -2.81
CA GLU A 391 -8.45 2.37 -2.55
C GLU A 391 -7.04 1.86 -2.95
N CYS A 392 -6.71 0.60 -2.64
CA CYS A 392 -5.41 0.03 -2.99
C CYS A 392 -5.28 -0.22 -4.49
N TYR A 393 -6.28 -0.86 -5.10
CA TYR A 393 -6.27 -1.20 -6.52
C TYR A 393 -6.36 0.04 -7.40
N GLU A 394 -7.02 1.11 -6.97
CA GLU A 394 -7.03 2.39 -7.68
C GLU A 394 -5.62 2.95 -7.82
N LYS A 395 -4.84 2.90 -6.72
CA LYS A 395 -3.44 3.35 -6.68
C LYS A 395 -2.51 2.44 -7.46
N LEU A 396 -2.71 1.12 -7.39
CA LEU A 396 -1.92 0.16 -8.16
C LEU A 396 -2.21 0.28 -9.66
N THR A 397 -3.47 0.44 -10.06
CA THR A 397 -3.84 0.78 -11.44
C THR A 397 -3.21 2.10 -11.85
N GLY A 398 -3.13 3.05 -10.90
CA GLY A 398 -2.31 4.27 -10.93
C GLY A 398 -0.96 4.04 -11.56
N LEU A 399 -0.20 3.18 -10.89
CA LEU A 399 1.18 2.88 -11.21
C LEU A 399 1.30 1.91 -12.40
N ALA A 400 0.36 0.99 -12.59
CA ALA A 400 0.37 0.05 -13.72
C ALA A 400 0.24 0.75 -15.09
N SER A 401 -0.32 1.96 -15.14
CA SER A 401 -0.37 2.78 -16.37
C SER A 401 1.00 3.10 -16.98
N TRP A 402 2.07 3.01 -16.17
CA TRP A 402 3.46 3.08 -16.61
C TRP A 402 3.84 1.97 -17.60
N GLY A 403 3.14 0.83 -17.58
CA GLY A 403 3.41 -0.30 -18.46
C GLY A 403 3.40 0.07 -19.93
N ARG A 404 2.48 0.94 -20.36
CA ARG A 404 2.32 1.26 -21.79
C ARG A 404 3.55 1.93 -22.41
N PRO A 405 4.07 3.06 -21.87
CA PRO A 405 5.36 3.61 -22.31
C PRO A 405 6.48 2.56 -22.38
N PHE A 406 6.54 1.64 -21.41
CA PHE A 406 7.58 0.62 -21.35
C PHE A 406 7.37 -0.53 -22.35
N THR A 407 6.12 -0.93 -22.64
CA THR A 407 5.80 -1.90 -23.70
C THR A 407 6.20 -1.36 -25.07
N PHE A 408 5.97 -0.06 -25.34
CA PHE A 408 6.40 0.58 -26.59
C PHE A 408 7.94 0.73 -26.69
N LEU A 409 8.63 0.85 -25.55
CA LEU A 409 10.09 0.93 -25.51
C LEU A 409 10.81 -0.37 -25.85
N GLN A 410 10.20 -1.52 -25.55
CA GLN A 410 10.88 -2.81 -25.66
C GLN A 410 11.17 -3.28 -27.10
N LYS A 411 10.76 -2.53 -28.15
CA LYS A 411 11.12 -2.75 -29.58
C LYS A 411 11.38 -4.23 -29.92
N ARG A 412 10.41 -5.10 -29.68
CA ARG A 412 10.33 -6.41 -30.34
C ARG A 412 9.28 -6.32 -31.42
N ALA A 413 9.56 -6.98 -32.53
CA ALA A 413 8.94 -6.82 -33.85
C ALA A 413 7.45 -7.24 -33.95
N GLU A 414 6.70 -7.16 -32.86
CA GLU A 414 5.31 -7.58 -32.76
C GLU A 414 4.45 -6.39 -32.31
N THR A 415 3.31 -6.19 -32.98
CA THR A 415 2.34 -5.18 -32.54
C THR A 415 1.94 -5.48 -31.09
N PRO A 416 1.81 -4.48 -30.19
CA PRO A 416 1.46 -4.69 -28.77
C PRO A 416 0.21 -5.55 -28.53
N ASP A 417 -0.69 -5.62 -29.51
CA ASP A 417 -1.84 -6.51 -29.51
C ASP A 417 -1.46 -8.00 -29.44
N MET A 418 -0.44 -8.43 -30.20
CA MET A 418 -0.07 -9.85 -30.32
C MET A 418 0.40 -10.43 -28.98
N ILE A 419 1.00 -9.61 -28.12
CA ILE A 419 1.50 -10.01 -26.80
C ILE A 419 0.36 -10.47 -25.89
N TYR A 420 -0.80 -9.79 -25.95
CA TYR A 420 -1.90 -9.99 -24.99
C TYR A 420 -3.15 -10.62 -25.62
N SER A 421 -3.23 -10.72 -26.94
CA SER A 421 -4.42 -11.19 -27.67
C SER A 421 -4.83 -12.62 -27.28
N GLU A 422 -3.85 -13.50 -27.04
CA GLU A 422 -4.12 -14.88 -26.63
C GLU A 422 -4.66 -14.95 -25.19
N SER A 423 -4.03 -14.25 -24.24
CA SER A 423 -4.54 -14.15 -22.86
C SER A 423 -5.93 -13.52 -22.82
N ALA A 424 -6.16 -12.44 -23.58
CA ALA A 424 -7.49 -11.82 -23.69
C ALA A 424 -8.54 -12.80 -24.26
N ALA A 425 -8.14 -13.67 -25.20
CA ALA A 425 -9.01 -14.71 -25.74
C ALA A 425 -9.37 -15.76 -24.67
N ARG A 426 -8.39 -16.26 -23.93
CA ARG A 426 -8.61 -17.24 -22.84
C ARG A 426 -9.51 -16.64 -21.76
N MET A 427 -9.22 -15.41 -21.32
CA MET A 427 -10.02 -14.67 -20.34
C MET A 427 -11.49 -14.53 -20.75
N ALA A 428 -11.75 -14.10 -21.99
CA ALA A 428 -13.12 -13.96 -22.48
C ALA A 428 -13.86 -15.32 -22.55
N GLY A 429 -13.16 -16.40 -22.90
CA GLY A 429 -13.69 -17.77 -22.90
C GLY A 429 -13.96 -18.32 -21.50
N TYR A 430 -13.14 -17.99 -20.50
CA TYR A 430 -13.39 -18.38 -19.12
C TYR A 430 -14.65 -17.70 -18.56
N LEU A 431 -14.87 -16.42 -18.86
CA LEU A 431 -16.10 -15.72 -18.49
C LEU A 431 -17.34 -16.33 -19.17
N GLU A 432 -17.21 -16.79 -20.42
CA GLU A 432 -18.30 -17.47 -21.15
C GLU A 432 -18.73 -18.76 -20.45
N ARG A 433 -17.74 -19.55 -20.00
CA ARG A 433 -17.94 -20.82 -19.29
C ARG A 433 -18.23 -20.64 -17.80
N ARG A 434 -18.26 -19.40 -17.31
CA ARG A 434 -18.37 -19.03 -15.89
C ARG A 434 -17.26 -19.64 -15.00
N ASP A 435 -16.10 -19.91 -15.60
CA ASP A 435 -14.92 -20.40 -14.88
C ASP A 435 -14.13 -19.22 -14.32
N ILE A 436 -14.67 -18.62 -13.25
CA ILE A 436 -14.05 -17.47 -12.58
C ILE A 436 -12.71 -17.84 -11.91
N GLU A 437 -12.47 -19.13 -11.63
CA GLU A 437 -11.22 -19.61 -11.03
C GLU A 437 -10.10 -19.64 -12.06
N ALA A 438 -10.34 -20.22 -13.23
CA ALA A 438 -9.39 -20.16 -14.33
C ALA A 438 -9.15 -18.71 -14.79
N PHE A 439 -10.21 -17.90 -14.87
CA PHE A 439 -10.08 -16.48 -15.19
C PHE A 439 -9.17 -15.73 -14.19
N SER A 440 -9.36 -15.93 -12.89
CA SER A 440 -8.55 -15.28 -11.85
C SER A 440 -7.09 -15.76 -11.86
N ARG A 441 -6.86 -17.04 -12.20
CA ARG A 441 -5.52 -17.61 -12.33
C ARG A 441 -4.76 -17.07 -13.54
N GLU A 442 -5.42 -16.96 -14.69
CA GLU A 442 -4.84 -16.37 -15.90
C GLU A 442 -4.37 -14.92 -15.65
N TRP A 443 -5.13 -14.15 -14.86
CA TRP A 443 -4.71 -12.79 -14.47
C TRP A 443 -3.45 -12.76 -13.61
N LYS A 444 -3.33 -13.68 -12.65
CA LYS A 444 -2.13 -13.82 -11.85
C LYS A 444 -0.92 -14.16 -12.72
N GLU A 445 -1.04 -15.18 -13.56
CA GLU A 445 0.03 -15.61 -14.46
C GLU A 445 0.46 -14.49 -15.42
N LEU A 446 -0.50 -13.74 -15.96
CA LEU A 446 -0.22 -12.61 -16.83
C LEU A 446 0.55 -11.49 -16.11
N LEU A 447 0.15 -11.13 -14.88
CA LEU A 447 0.84 -10.11 -14.08
C LEU A 447 2.25 -10.55 -13.67
N GLU A 448 2.45 -11.83 -13.32
CA GLU A 448 3.78 -12.40 -13.02
C GLU A 448 4.70 -12.37 -14.26
N GLN A 449 4.14 -12.62 -15.45
CA GLN A 449 4.91 -12.51 -16.71
C GLN A 449 5.32 -11.07 -17.00
N GLU A 450 4.42 -10.11 -16.80
CA GLU A 450 4.74 -8.69 -16.97
C GLU A 450 5.78 -8.19 -15.96
N GLU A 451 5.71 -8.63 -14.70
CA GLU A 451 6.72 -8.30 -13.68
C GLU A 451 8.12 -8.78 -14.13
N LYS A 452 8.22 -9.99 -14.66
CA LYS A 452 9.48 -10.58 -15.17
C LYS A 452 9.98 -9.89 -16.44
N ARG A 453 9.08 -9.33 -17.26
CA ARG A 453 9.44 -8.58 -18.47
C ARG A 453 9.92 -7.17 -18.17
N CYS A 454 9.58 -6.62 -17.00
CA CYS A 454 10.04 -5.29 -16.60
C CYS A 454 11.57 -5.30 -16.47
N PRO A 455 12.31 -4.41 -17.18
CA PRO A 455 13.76 -4.38 -17.11
C PRO A 455 14.21 -4.12 -15.67
N LEU A 456 15.11 -4.97 -15.17
CA LEU A 456 15.75 -4.76 -13.87
C LEU A 456 16.66 -3.54 -13.97
N PRO A 457 16.62 -2.62 -12.99
CA PRO A 457 17.64 -1.59 -12.92
C PRO A 457 18.99 -2.28 -12.62
N VAL A 458 19.90 -2.27 -13.60
CA VAL A 458 21.31 -2.65 -13.40
C VAL A 458 22.03 -1.56 -12.62
#